data_AF-A0A969S344-F1
#
_entry.id   AF-A0A969S344-F1
#
_cell.length_a   1.000
_cell.length_b   1.000
_cell.length_c   1.000
_cell.angle_alpha   90.00
_cell.angle_beta   90.00
_cell.angle_gamma   90.00
#
_symmetry.space_group_name_H-M   'P 1'
#
loop_
_entity.id
_entity.type
_entity.pdbx_description
1 polymer ?
#
loop_
_entity_poly.entity_id
_entity_poly.type
_entity_poly.pdbx_seq_one_letter_code
_entity_poly.pdbx_strand_id
1 'polypeptide(L)'
;MTIEQLEYALGAAIVRGLQLAIFNSCDGLGLARGLANLNLPQLVVMREPVPDRVAQTFLTHFLQAFSSGRSFYGAVREAREKLQVLEDQFLCASWLPVIYQNPAAIPPSWQSLASTSELALSTNSRPRTIAALKLHSALMRGAIAAIVILGLRYLGLLQPFELLAYDLLLRQRPAETTDPRILVVEVTEEDTNRYGYPLEDKLLAQLLQKLYQSQPRAVGLDMHRAQPRGEGRAEFLEQFQQHPSLSTVCWGNQNDQNFATPPEFDAVQQTEQLAFSDLLPDLAPFAWLSSGTVRRQLLSVDPNLGELSACTAVQGLSLRLAQVFLSAEQRTIRVDGQRQLGFWIKTTFYQSLPRRVGAYQHLDGLSSQILINYRSAQPGQRVNLEQVLLEQLPPEMVRDRIVLIGTTAPVGGDIKQTPLGEMPGVWVHAHQLSQLLSAVLDQRPLLGTLPQWKDFQWGDGLWVMVWTFLGSGLGWGLSCGPTQHLRRVQSLIWGTGLGGSWCCMA
;
A
#
# COMPACT_ATOMS: atom_id res chain seq x y z
N MET A 1 -26.40 0.66 53.19
CA MET A 1 -25.30 -0.27 53.49
C MET A 1 -25.66 -0.95 54.79
N THR A 2 -25.72 -2.30 54.84
CA THR A 2 -26.00 -3.02 56.09
C THR A 2 -24.72 -3.24 56.88
N ILE A 3 -24.81 -3.40 58.21
CA ILE A 3 -23.65 -3.65 59.08
C ILE A 3 -22.91 -4.93 58.64
N GLU A 4 -23.62 -5.97 58.22
CA GLU A 4 -23.04 -7.22 57.71
C GLU A 4 -22.18 -7.04 56.45
N GLN A 5 -22.61 -6.19 55.51
CA GLN A 5 -21.82 -5.87 54.31
C GLN A 5 -20.54 -5.10 54.67
N LEU A 6 -20.61 -4.23 55.67
CA LEU A 6 -19.46 -3.48 56.18
C LEU A 6 -18.49 -4.41 56.91
N GLU A 7 -18.98 -5.35 57.71
CA GLU A 7 -18.18 -6.36 58.40
C GLU A 7 -17.38 -7.22 57.43
N TYR A 8 -18.00 -7.70 56.35
CA TYR A 8 -17.30 -8.49 55.32
C TYR A 8 -16.20 -7.67 54.62
N ALA A 9 -16.51 -6.44 54.21
CA ALA A 9 -15.55 -5.57 53.53
C ALA A 9 -14.38 -5.17 54.44
N LEU A 10 -14.65 -4.85 55.70
CA LEU A 10 -13.63 -4.51 56.68
C LEU A 10 -12.81 -5.74 57.09
N GLY A 11 -13.41 -6.91 57.24
CA GLY A 11 -12.68 -8.16 57.48
C GLY A 11 -11.63 -8.41 56.40
N ALA A 12 -12.00 -8.26 55.13
CA ALA A 12 -11.06 -8.37 54.01
C ALA A 12 -9.96 -7.27 54.03
N ALA A 13 -10.30 -6.05 54.45
CA ALA A 13 -9.34 -4.95 54.57
C ALA A 13 -8.36 -5.15 55.74
N ILE A 14 -8.83 -5.68 56.88
CA ILE A 14 -8.01 -5.99 58.06
C ILE A 14 -7.00 -7.09 57.72
N VAL A 15 -7.42 -8.14 57.01
CA VAL A 15 -6.48 -9.18 56.50
C VAL A 15 -5.40 -8.57 55.59
N ARG A 16 -5.72 -7.47 54.90
CA ARG A 16 -4.78 -6.74 54.04
C ARG A 16 -4.00 -5.63 54.76
N GLY A 17 -4.08 -5.57 56.09
CA GLY A 17 -3.29 -4.67 56.92
C GLY A 17 -3.95 -3.33 57.25
N LEU A 18 -5.29 -3.24 57.25
CA LEU A 18 -5.99 -2.05 57.76
C LEU A 18 -5.69 -1.87 59.26
N GLN A 19 -5.07 -0.73 59.64
CA GLN A 19 -4.67 -0.44 61.02
C GLN A 19 -5.54 0.60 61.74
N LEU A 20 -6.22 1.48 60.99
CA LEU A 20 -7.04 2.56 61.52
C LEU A 20 -8.28 2.75 60.65
N ALA A 21 -9.45 2.85 61.28
CA ALA A 21 -10.68 3.30 60.62
C ALA A 21 -11.27 4.51 61.36
N ILE A 22 -11.89 5.42 60.61
CA ILE A 22 -12.58 6.60 61.16
C ILE A 22 -13.97 6.60 60.54
N PHE A 23 -15.01 6.37 61.35
CA PHE A 23 -16.39 6.45 60.89
C PHE A 23 -17.03 7.74 61.34
N ASN A 24 -17.29 8.59 60.35
CA ASN A 24 -18.17 9.71 60.49
C ASN A 24 -19.62 9.27 60.17
N SER A 25 -20.26 8.55 61.10
CA SER A 25 -21.61 8.03 60.93
C SER A 25 -22.55 8.50 62.04
N CYS A 26 -23.86 8.49 61.77
CA CYS A 26 -24.86 8.89 62.75
C CYS A 26 -25.09 7.87 63.88
N ASP A 27 -24.64 6.63 63.70
CA ASP A 27 -24.67 5.57 64.72
C ASP A 27 -23.25 4.99 64.92
N GLY A 28 -22.34 5.81 65.43
CA GLY A 28 -20.94 5.40 65.61
C GLY A 28 -20.75 4.35 66.70
N LEU A 29 -21.54 4.38 67.79
CA LEU A 29 -21.43 3.42 68.89
C LEU A 29 -22.03 2.04 68.53
N GLY A 30 -23.15 1.99 67.81
CA GLY A 30 -23.71 0.75 67.30
C GLY A 30 -22.73 0.06 66.34
N LEU A 31 -22.08 0.85 65.48
CA LEU A 31 -21.08 0.39 64.54
C LEU A 31 -19.79 -0.08 65.25
N ALA A 32 -19.32 0.61 66.29
CA ALA A 32 -18.20 0.15 67.10
C ALA A 32 -18.47 -1.19 67.80
N ARG A 33 -19.70 -1.41 68.26
CA ARG A 33 -20.11 -2.69 68.88
C ARG A 33 -20.20 -3.83 67.87
N GLY A 34 -20.81 -3.60 66.69
CA GLY A 34 -20.87 -4.62 65.63
C GLY A 34 -19.48 -5.04 65.15
N LEU A 35 -18.59 -4.06 64.97
CA LEU A 35 -17.23 -4.31 64.51
C LEU A 35 -16.26 -4.78 65.61
N ALA A 36 -16.70 -4.90 66.87
CA ALA A 36 -15.84 -5.28 67.98
C ALA A 36 -15.17 -6.65 67.76
N ASN A 37 -15.85 -7.57 67.07
CA ASN A 37 -15.34 -8.92 66.79
C ASN A 37 -14.23 -8.95 65.72
N LEU A 38 -14.03 -7.86 64.97
CA LEU A 38 -13.05 -7.80 63.87
C LEU A 38 -11.63 -7.47 64.35
N ASN A 39 -11.42 -7.23 65.65
CA ASN A 39 -10.11 -6.95 66.24
C ASN A 39 -9.31 -5.81 65.57
N LEU A 40 -9.99 -4.78 65.05
CA LEU A 40 -9.32 -3.63 64.45
C LEU A 40 -8.46 -2.90 65.51
N PRO A 41 -7.20 -2.54 65.20
CA PRO A 41 -6.30 -1.95 66.20
C PRO A 41 -6.82 -0.63 66.79
N GLN A 42 -7.25 0.29 65.92
CA GLN A 42 -7.73 1.61 66.32
C GLN A 42 -8.95 2.01 65.51
N LEU A 43 -9.95 2.54 66.19
CA LEU A 43 -11.19 2.99 65.61
C LEU A 43 -11.59 4.34 66.19
N VAL A 44 -11.97 5.30 65.35
CA VAL A 44 -12.61 6.55 65.78
C VAL A 44 -14.05 6.58 65.31
N VAL A 45 -14.98 6.78 66.23
CA VAL A 45 -16.43 6.87 65.97
C VAL A 45 -17.01 8.10 66.64
N MET A 46 -18.19 8.50 66.18
CA MET A 46 -18.93 9.61 66.75
C MET A 46 -19.96 9.07 67.75
N ARG A 47 -20.01 9.64 68.96
CA ARG A 47 -20.93 9.15 70.03
C ARG A 47 -22.40 9.30 69.66
N GLU A 48 -22.72 10.33 68.90
CA GLU A 48 -24.06 10.75 68.52
C GLU A 48 -24.06 11.18 67.04
N PRO A 49 -25.25 11.34 66.42
CA PRO A 49 -25.38 11.92 65.09
C PRO A 49 -24.63 13.25 64.97
N VAL A 50 -23.60 13.27 64.13
CA VAL A 50 -22.73 14.43 63.96
C VAL A 50 -23.05 15.17 62.66
N PRO A 51 -23.13 16.51 62.67
CA PRO A 51 -23.22 17.30 61.45
C PRO A 51 -21.95 17.18 60.61
N ASP A 52 -22.09 17.15 59.27
CA ASP A 52 -20.97 17.00 58.33
C ASP A 52 -19.81 17.98 58.60
N ARG A 53 -20.15 19.23 58.96
CA ARG A 53 -19.16 20.28 59.25
C ARG A 53 -18.27 19.93 60.44
N VAL A 54 -18.83 19.37 61.52
CA VAL A 54 -18.05 18.99 62.71
C VAL A 54 -17.10 17.86 62.37
N ALA A 55 -17.57 16.86 61.64
CA ALA A 55 -16.76 15.71 61.32
C ALA A 55 -15.68 15.95 60.26
N GLN A 56 -15.95 16.78 59.26
CA GLN A 56 -14.93 17.23 58.31
C GLN A 56 -13.85 18.02 59.03
N THR A 57 -14.25 18.95 59.92
CA THR A 57 -13.31 19.76 60.71
C THR A 57 -12.47 18.88 61.63
N PHE A 58 -13.08 17.88 62.28
CA PHE A 58 -12.37 16.88 63.08
C PHE A 58 -11.33 16.14 62.24
N LEU A 59 -11.73 15.59 61.09
CA LEU A 59 -10.85 14.80 60.24
C LEU A 59 -9.67 15.63 59.73
N THR A 60 -9.92 16.88 59.31
CA THR A 60 -8.87 17.79 58.86
C THR A 60 -7.84 18.06 59.96
N HIS A 61 -8.27 18.41 61.16
CA HIS A 61 -7.35 18.68 62.27
C HIS A 61 -6.64 17.43 62.78
N PHE A 62 -7.33 16.29 62.80
CA PHE A 62 -6.73 15.01 63.14
C PHE A 62 -5.61 14.64 62.17
N LEU A 63 -5.87 14.69 60.86
CA LEU A 63 -4.87 14.35 59.84
C LEU A 63 -3.66 15.30 59.87
N GLN A 64 -3.90 16.60 60.07
CA GLN A 64 -2.82 17.58 60.23
C GLN A 64 -1.92 17.22 61.42
N ALA A 65 -2.48 17.04 62.61
CA ALA A 65 -1.75 16.72 63.83
C ALA A 65 -1.04 15.36 63.76
N PHE A 66 -1.71 14.36 63.19
CA PHE A 66 -1.18 13.00 63.06
C PHE A 66 -0.02 12.96 62.04
N SER A 67 -0.18 13.61 60.90
CA SER A 67 0.88 13.71 59.87
C SER A 67 2.12 14.48 60.33
N SER A 68 1.97 15.42 61.27
CA SER A 68 3.10 16.15 61.86
C SER A 68 3.89 15.34 62.91
N GLY A 69 3.58 14.06 63.08
CA GLY A 69 4.32 13.14 63.96
C GLY A 69 3.80 13.06 65.41
N ARG A 70 2.61 13.60 65.70
CA ARG A 70 1.98 13.37 67.03
C ARG A 70 1.50 11.93 67.16
N SER A 71 1.45 11.43 68.39
CA SER A 71 0.86 10.13 68.68
C SER A 71 -0.64 10.12 68.30
N PHE A 72 -1.18 8.94 67.97
CA PHE A 72 -2.59 8.79 67.60
C PHE A 72 -3.54 9.46 68.63
N TYR A 73 -3.36 9.16 69.92
CA TYR A 73 -4.14 9.77 71.00
C TYR A 73 -3.94 11.28 71.10
N GLY A 74 -2.70 11.76 70.92
CA GLY A 74 -2.39 13.18 70.92
C GLY A 74 -3.06 13.92 69.77
N ALA A 75 -3.09 13.32 68.58
CA ALA A 75 -3.76 13.88 67.40
C ALA A 75 -5.28 13.93 67.56
N VAL A 76 -5.91 12.88 68.11
CA VAL A 76 -7.36 12.90 68.41
C VAL A 76 -7.68 13.96 69.46
N ARG A 77 -6.87 14.08 70.52
CA ARG A 77 -7.05 15.10 71.55
C ARG A 77 -6.96 16.51 70.97
N GLU A 78 -5.92 16.81 70.21
CA GLU A 78 -5.75 18.13 69.58
C GLU A 78 -6.90 18.45 68.62
N ALA A 79 -7.32 17.47 67.81
CA ALA A 79 -8.45 17.64 66.91
C ALA A 79 -9.73 17.98 67.69
N ARG A 80 -9.99 17.31 68.83
CA ARG A 80 -11.11 17.61 69.72
C ARG A 80 -11.02 19.00 70.34
N GLU A 81 -9.83 19.42 70.79
CA GLU A 81 -9.60 20.78 71.32
C GLU A 81 -9.91 21.84 70.26
N LYS A 82 -9.50 21.62 69.00
CA LYS A 82 -9.79 22.54 67.89
C LYS A 82 -11.28 22.59 67.49
N LEU A 83 -12.09 21.58 67.86
CA LEU A 83 -13.53 21.61 67.66
C LEU A 83 -14.27 22.54 68.63
N GLN A 84 -13.64 23.02 69.70
CA GLN A 84 -14.28 23.95 70.66
C GLN A 84 -14.79 25.22 69.98
N VAL A 85 -14.12 25.68 68.91
CA VAL A 85 -14.55 26.84 68.11
C VAL A 85 -15.93 26.63 67.48
N LEU A 86 -16.35 25.37 67.30
CA LEU A 86 -17.66 25.04 66.74
C LEU A 86 -18.74 24.85 67.81
N GLU A 87 -18.41 24.94 69.11
CA GLU A 87 -19.38 24.72 70.19
C GLU A 87 -20.44 25.81 70.31
N ASP A 88 -20.15 27.02 69.82
CA ASP A 88 -21.13 28.11 69.71
C ASP A 88 -22.29 27.77 68.76
N GLN A 89 -22.05 26.87 67.79
CA GLN A 89 -23.03 26.47 66.76
C GLN A 89 -23.51 25.03 66.96
N PHE A 90 -22.68 24.18 67.54
CA PHE A 90 -22.94 22.76 67.76
C PHE A 90 -22.53 22.38 69.18
N LEU A 91 -23.50 22.36 70.09
CA LEU A 91 -23.27 22.06 71.51
C LEU A 91 -22.44 20.78 71.68
N CYS A 92 -21.38 20.87 72.49
CA CYS A 92 -20.50 19.74 72.83
C CYS A 92 -19.81 19.07 71.62
N ALA A 93 -19.57 19.77 70.51
CA ALA A 93 -18.89 19.23 69.33
C ALA A 93 -17.55 18.54 69.66
N SER A 94 -16.80 19.04 70.64
CA SER A 94 -15.51 18.45 71.05
C SER A 94 -15.64 17.10 71.77
N TRP A 95 -16.84 16.71 72.21
CA TRP A 95 -17.12 15.45 72.91
C TRP A 95 -17.62 14.33 72.00
N LEU A 96 -17.91 14.63 70.74
CA LEU A 96 -18.47 13.67 69.79
C LEU A 96 -17.45 12.60 69.34
N PRO A 97 -16.21 12.93 68.93
CA PRO A 97 -15.25 11.91 68.48
C PRO A 97 -14.72 11.10 69.67
N VAL A 98 -14.89 9.78 69.62
CA VAL A 98 -14.41 8.83 70.62
C VAL A 98 -13.58 7.74 69.98
N ILE A 99 -12.53 7.35 70.69
CA ILE A 99 -11.68 6.24 70.32
C ILE A 99 -12.30 4.96 70.87
N TYR A 100 -12.52 4.00 69.98
CA TYR A 100 -12.78 2.62 70.30
C TYR A 100 -11.53 1.81 69.95
N GLN A 101 -11.00 1.04 70.88
CA GLN A 101 -9.68 0.42 70.71
C GLN A 101 -9.66 -0.98 71.26
N ASN A 102 -8.79 -1.81 70.67
CA ASN A 102 -8.33 -3.04 71.31
C ASN A 102 -7.16 -2.69 72.24
N PRO A 103 -7.27 -2.86 73.58
CA PRO A 103 -6.21 -2.48 74.53
C PRO A 103 -4.89 -3.23 74.32
N ALA A 104 -4.92 -4.40 73.66
CA ALA A 104 -3.73 -5.19 73.35
C ALA A 104 -3.00 -4.70 72.07
N ALA A 105 -3.59 -3.78 71.30
CA ALA A 105 -3.03 -3.32 70.04
C ALA A 105 -2.27 -1.99 70.20
N ILE A 106 -1.06 -1.92 69.65
CA ILE A 106 -0.27 -0.69 69.61
C ILE A 106 -0.88 0.25 68.55
N PRO A 107 -1.16 1.53 68.89
CA PRO A 107 -1.69 2.48 67.92
C PRO A 107 -0.69 2.73 66.78
N PRO A 108 -1.15 2.87 65.53
CA PRO A 108 -0.26 3.17 64.43
C PRO A 108 0.33 4.58 64.57
N SER A 109 1.55 4.78 64.09
CA SER A 109 2.13 6.10 63.87
C SER A 109 1.97 6.49 62.41
N TRP A 110 2.00 7.80 62.11
CA TRP A 110 1.96 8.25 60.71
C TRP A 110 3.09 7.63 59.87
N GLN A 111 4.28 7.49 60.46
CA GLN A 111 5.45 6.87 59.83
C GLN A 111 5.23 5.38 59.54
N SER A 112 4.58 4.63 60.45
CA SER A 112 4.31 3.20 60.21
C SER A 112 3.26 3.00 59.10
N LEU A 113 2.29 3.91 58.99
CA LEU A 113 1.31 3.89 57.90
C LEU A 113 1.98 4.26 56.56
N ALA A 114 2.87 5.26 56.55
CA ALA A 114 3.60 5.68 55.35
C ALA A 114 4.62 4.62 54.86
N SER A 115 5.37 3.97 55.77
CA SER A 115 6.37 2.95 55.41
C SER A 115 5.73 1.69 54.81
N THR A 116 4.50 1.37 55.20
CA THR A 116 3.73 0.26 54.62
C THR A 116 3.34 0.56 53.15
N SER A 117 3.10 1.83 52.83
CA SER A 117 2.90 2.29 51.45
C SER A 117 4.20 2.25 50.64
N GLU A 118 5.33 2.61 51.23
CA GLU A 118 6.64 2.53 50.56
C GLU A 118 7.10 1.08 50.31
N LEU A 119 6.78 0.14 51.20
CA LEU A 119 7.04 -1.29 50.96
C LEU A 119 6.19 -1.83 49.79
N ALA A 120 4.93 -1.40 49.67
CA ALA A 120 4.05 -1.76 48.56
C ALA A 120 4.46 -1.12 47.22
N LEU A 121 5.10 0.05 47.25
CA LEU A 121 5.64 0.74 46.06
C LEU A 121 7.05 0.27 45.67
N SER A 122 7.85 -0.26 46.61
CA SER A 122 9.21 -0.79 46.32
C SER A 122 9.23 -2.19 45.70
N THR A 123 8.11 -2.93 45.70
CA THR A 123 8.00 -4.21 44.97
C THR A 123 7.78 -4.04 43.46
N ASN A 124 7.76 -2.82 42.95
CA ASN A 124 7.67 -2.54 41.51
C ASN A 124 9.00 -2.12 40.88
N SER A 125 10.14 -2.59 41.41
CA SER A 125 11.35 -2.73 40.60
C SER A 125 11.17 -3.91 39.63
N ARG A 126 10.32 -3.76 38.60
CA ARG A 126 10.37 -4.64 37.42
C ARG A 126 11.78 -4.46 36.84
N PRO A 127 12.63 -5.50 36.85
CA PRO A 127 14.02 -5.32 36.50
C PRO A 127 14.12 -5.00 35.01
N ARG A 128 15.04 -4.11 34.64
CA ARG A 128 15.40 -3.80 33.24
C ARG A 128 15.59 -5.05 32.38
N THR A 129 15.88 -6.21 32.97
CA THR A 129 15.97 -7.53 32.33
C THR A 129 14.65 -8.07 31.77
N ILE A 130 13.48 -7.79 32.35
CA ILE A 130 12.18 -8.24 31.77
C ILE A 130 11.79 -7.37 30.57
N ALA A 131 12.08 -6.06 30.61
CA ALA A 131 11.89 -5.18 29.47
C ALA A 131 12.82 -5.56 28.31
N ALA A 132 14.09 -5.85 28.60
CA ALA A 132 15.05 -6.37 27.64
C ALA A 132 14.59 -7.72 27.04
N LEU A 133 14.24 -8.74 27.85
CA LEU A 133 13.74 -10.03 27.33
C LEU A 133 12.49 -9.86 26.45
N LYS A 134 11.58 -8.94 26.81
CA LYS A 134 10.37 -8.67 26.03
C LYS A 134 10.65 -7.95 24.71
N LEU A 135 11.61 -7.02 24.68
CA LEU A 135 12.08 -6.39 23.44
C LEU A 135 12.76 -7.40 22.52
N HIS A 136 13.63 -8.26 23.06
CA HIS A 136 14.25 -9.36 22.30
C HIS A 136 13.19 -10.27 21.68
N SER A 137 12.12 -10.60 22.42
CA SER A 137 11.01 -11.41 21.87
C SER A 137 10.27 -10.72 20.72
N ALA A 138 10.12 -9.39 20.76
CA ALA A 138 9.46 -8.63 19.70
C ALA A 138 10.34 -8.52 18.44
N LEU A 139 11.64 -8.31 18.63
CA LEU A 139 12.63 -8.33 17.55
C LEU A 139 12.72 -9.71 16.89
N MET A 140 12.75 -10.79 17.69
CA MET A 140 12.75 -12.17 17.15
C MET A 140 11.50 -12.46 16.32
N ARG A 141 10.32 -12.04 16.78
CA ARG A 141 9.07 -12.18 15.99
C ARG A 141 9.13 -11.39 14.69
N GLY A 142 9.63 -10.16 14.72
CA GLY A 142 9.81 -9.32 13.52
C GLY A 142 10.79 -9.94 12.52
N ALA A 143 11.90 -10.50 13.01
CA ALA A 143 12.89 -11.18 12.19
C ALA A 143 12.34 -12.47 11.56
N ILE A 144 11.64 -13.31 12.32
CA ILE A 144 10.99 -14.53 11.80
C ILE A 144 9.98 -14.16 10.72
N ALA A 145 9.12 -13.16 10.97
CA ALA A 145 8.15 -12.70 9.98
C ALA A 145 8.84 -12.17 8.70
N ALA A 146 9.91 -11.39 8.83
CA ALA A 146 10.68 -10.90 7.69
C ALA A 146 11.26 -12.07 6.87
N ILE A 147 11.90 -13.04 7.53
CA ILE A 147 12.49 -14.21 6.87
C ILE A 147 11.42 -15.00 6.11
N VAL A 148 10.25 -15.22 6.73
CA VAL A 148 9.14 -15.93 6.09
C VAL A 148 8.63 -15.17 4.88
N ILE A 149 8.35 -13.85 5.01
CA ILE A 149 7.86 -13.03 3.89
C ILE A 149 8.87 -13.00 2.75
N LEU A 150 10.15 -12.75 3.06
CA LEU A 150 11.21 -12.72 2.05
C LEU A 150 11.42 -14.09 1.40
N GLY A 151 11.29 -15.18 2.15
CA GLY A 151 11.33 -16.54 1.62
C GLY A 151 10.16 -16.82 0.66
N LEU A 152 8.93 -16.50 1.07
CA LEU A 152 7.73 -16.65 0.23
C LEU A 152 7.82 -15.79 -1.04
N ARG A 153 8.34 -14.56 -0.90
CA ARG A 153 8.58 -13.66 -2.02
C ARG A 153 9.66 -14.21 -2.95
N TYR A 154 10.77 -14.71 -2.42
CA TYR A 154 11.83 -15.30 -3.22
C TYR A 154 11.37 -16.51 -4.05
N LEU A 155 10.41 -17.28 -3.52
CA LEU A 155 9.76 -18.42 -4.20
C LEU A 155 8.65 -18.00 -5.18
N GLY A 156 8.32 -16.72 -5.31
CA GLY A 156 7.26 -16.22 -6.20
C GLY A 156 5.83 -16.44 -5.69
N LEU A 157 5.64 -16.98 -4.47
CA LEU A 157 4.31 -17.29 -3.94
C LEU A 157 3.46 -16.05 -3.66
N LEU A 158 4.11 -14.90 -3.42
CA LEU A 158 3.43 -13.62 -3.19
C LEU A 158 3.22 -12.81 -4.49
N GLN A 159 3.87 -13.17 -5.59
CA GLN A 159 3.85 -12.40 -6.85
C GLN A 159 2.42 -12.13 -7.36
N PRO A 160 1.46 -13.09 -7.36
CA PRO A 160 0.09 -12.80 -7.81
C PRO A 160 -0.60 -11.69 -7.00
N PHE A 161 -0.40 -11.68 -5.69
CA PHE A 161 -1.01 -10.69 -4.80
C PHE A 161 -0.33 -9.33 -4.93
N GLU A 162 0.99 -9.31 -5.09
CA GLU A 162 1.76 -8.08 -5.32
C GLU A 162 1.38 -7.43 -6.66
N LEU A 163 1.20 -8.23 -7.72
CA LEU A 163 0.75 -7.74 -9.03
C LEU A 163 -0.70 -7.25 -9.00
N LEU A 164 -1.58 -7.92 -8.26
CA LEU A 164 -2.95 -7.44 -8.04
C LEU A 164 -2.96 -6.10 -7.29
N ALA A 165 -2.17 -5.96 -6.24
CA ALA A 165 -2.02 -4.71 -5.50
C ALA A 165 -1.46 -3.60 -6.41
N TYR A 166 -0.48 -3.93 -7.26
CA TYR A 166 0.06 -3.01 -8.26
C TYR A 166 -1.02 -2.51 -9.24
N ASP A 167 -1.86 -3.40 -9.76
CA ASP A 167 -2.96 -3.01 -10.65
C ASP A 167 -3.98 -2.10 -9.97
N LEU A 168 -4.32 -2.40 -8.72
CA LEU A 168 -5.22 -1.55 -7.92
C LEU A 168 -4.62 -0.15 -7.70
N LEU A 169 -3.32 -0.06 -7.42
CA LEU A 169 -2.63 1.22 -7.28
C LEU A 169 -2.55 2.00 -8.60
N LEU A 170 -2.39 1.32 -9.73
CA LEU A 170 -2.44 1.96 -11.05
C LEU A 170 -3.82 2.57 -11.33
N ARG A 171 -4.91 1.84 -11.01
CA ARG A 171 -6.29 2.32 -11.21
C ARG A 171 -6.64 3.53 -10.34
N GLN A 172 -5.98 3.70 -9.20
CA GLN A 172 -6.22 4.81 -8.28
C GLN A 172 -5.50 6.11 -8.67
N ARG A 173 -4.70 6.09 -9.75
CA ARG A 173 -3.99 7.29 -10.20
C ARG A 173 -4.96 8.33 -10.79
N PRO A 174 -4.66 9.63 -10.61
CA PRO A 174 -5.47 10.68 -11.21
C PRO A 174 -5.44 10.59 -12.73
N ALA A 175 -6.49 11.11 -13.38
CA ALA A 175 -6.54 11.19 -14.82
C ALA A 175 -5.47 12.14 -15.38
N GLU A 176 -4.69 11.62 -16.32
CA GLU A 176 -3.77 12.40 -17.14
C GLU A 176 -4.48 12.86 -18.41
N THR A 177 -4.01 13.95 -19.02
CA THR A 177 -4.51 14.39 -20.32
C THR A 177 -4.14 13.39 -21.42
N THR A 178 -4.99 13.29 -22.44
CA THR A 178 -4.71 12.57 -23.68
C THR A 178 -3.47 13.16 -24.37
N ASP A 179 -2.65 12.30 -24.96
CA ASP A 179 -1.46 12.71 -25.70
C ASP A 179 -1.87 13.27 -27.07
N PRO A 180 -1.69 14.57 -27.36
CA PRO A 180 -2.12 15.15 -28.62
C PRO A 180 -1.25 14.69 -29.80
N ARG A 181 -0.06 14.12 -29.54
CA ARG A 181 0.88 13.69 -30.58
C ARG A 181 0.49 12.37 -31.26
N ILE A 182 -0.49 11.66 -30.71
CA ILE A 182 -0.89 10.32 -31.16
C ILE A 182 -2.34 10.35 -31.64
N LEU A 183 -2.55 9.87 -32.86
CA LEU A 183 -3.85 9.54 -33.43
C LEU A 183 -3.93 8.03 -33.59
N VAL A 184 -5.04 7.42 -33.16
CA VAL A 184 -5.34 6.00 -33.37
C VAL A 184 -6.51 5.89 -34.34
N VAL A 185 -6.26 5.28 -35.49
CA VAL A 185 -7.26 4.89 -36.49
C VAL A 185 -7.70 3.46 -36.16
N GLU A 186 -8.92 3.35 -35.63
CA GLU A 186 -9.52 2.07 -35.28
C GLU A 186 -10.19 1.43 -36.49
N VAL A 187 -9.91 0.14 -36.70
CA VAL A 187 -10.73 -0.72 -37.54
C VAL A 187 -11.73 -1.42 -36.64
N THR A 188 -12.94 -0.87 -36.61
CA THR A 188 -14.03 -1.27 -35.71
C THR A 188 -14.81 -2.46 -36.24
N GLU A 189 -15.72 -3.01 -35.44
CA GLU A 189 -16.61 -4.09 -35.88
C GLU A 189 -17.46 -3.68 -37.08
N GLU A 190 -17.96 -2.44 -37.11
CA GLU A 190 -18.70 -1.88 -38.24
C GLU A 190 -17.85 -1.85 -39.52
N ASP A 191 -16.59 -1.45 -39.41
CA ASP A 191 -15.64 -1.46 -40.53
C ASP A 191 -15.41 -2.90 -41.03
N THR A 192 -15.19 -3.86 -40.13
CA THR A 192 -14.96 -5.27 -40.53
C THR A 192 -16.20 -5.94 -41.12
N ASN A 193 -17.41 -5.55 -40.69
CA ASN A 193 -18.66 -6.04 -41.28
C ASN A 193 -18.87 -5.48 -42.69
N ARG A 194 -18.38 -4.27 -42.96
CA ARG A 194 -18.53 -3.60 -44.25
C ARG A 194 -17.47 -3.99 -45.27
N TYR A 195 -16.21 -4.04 -44.84
CA TYR A 195 -15.05 -4.25 -45.72
C TYR A 195 -14.46 -5.65 -45.61
N GLY A 196 -14.96 -6.50 -44.71
CA GLY A 196 -14.44 -7.83 -44.44
C GLY A 196 -13.27 -7.82 -43.44
N TYR A 197 -12.87 -9.02 -43.02
CA TYR A 197 -11.68 -9.24 -42.20
C TYR A 197 -10.93 -10.49 -42.66
N PRO A 198 -9.59 -10.47 -42.80
CA PRO A 198 -8.71 -9.30 -42.72
C PRO A 198 -8.98 -8.25 -43.81
N LEU A 199 -8.69 -6.97 -43.55
CA LEU A 199 -8.82 -5.91 -44.56
C LEU A 199 -7.90 -6.16 -45.76
N GLU A 200 -8.41 -5.89 -46.96
CA GLU A 200 -7.63 -6.00 -48.21
C GLU A 200 -6.52 -4.96 -48.31
N ASP A 201 -5.43 -5.32 -49.00
CA ASP A 201 -4.25 -4.47 -49.19
C ASP A 201 -4.59 -3.20 -49.99
N LYS A 202 -5.51 -3.30 -50.96
CA LYS A 202 -6.06 -2.16 -51.71
C LYS A 202 -6.69 -1.10 -50.80
N LEU A 203 -7.45 -1.52 -49.80
CA LEU A 203 -8.11 -0.61 -48.87
C LEU A 203 -7.09 0.06 -47.95
N LEU A 204 -6.10 -0.69 -47.48
CA LEU A 204 -5.00 -0.13 -46.69
C LEU A 204 -4.16 0.86 -47.50
N ALA A 205 -3.88 0.57 -48.77
CA ALA A 205 -3.18 1.50 -49.65
C ALA A 205 -3.96 2.82 -49.79
N GLN A 206 -5.28 2.76 -50.02
CA GLN A 206 -6.14 3.95 -50.08
C GLN A 206 -6.16 4.73 -48.76
N LEU A 207 -6.23 4.03 -47.63
CA LEU A 207 -6.17 4.63 -46.30
C LEU A 207 -4.85 5.40 -46.11
N LEU A 208 -3.73 4.75 -46.41
CA LEU A 208 -2.40 5.35 -46.27
C LEU A 208 -2.26 6.57 -47.18
N GLN A 209 -2.68 6.48 -48.45
CA GLN A 209 -2.65 7.61 -49.38
C GLN A 209 -3.42 8.82 -48.82
N LYS A 210 -4.61 8.62 -48.26
CA LYS A 210 -5.41 9.71 -47.65
C LYS A 210 -4.74 10.30 -46.42
N LEU A 211 -4.17 9.47 -45.54
CA LEU A 211 -3.45 9.94 -44.35
C LEU A 211 -2.23 10.78 -44.74
N TYR A 212 -1.45 10.33 -45.72
CA TYR A 212 -0.23 11.01 -46.15
C TYR A 212 -0.45 12.36 -46.83
N GLN A 213 -1.65 12.65 -47.34
CA GLN A 213 -2.03 14.00 -47.80
C GLN A 213 -1.90 15.06 -46.70
N SER A 214 -2.09 14.67 -45.44
CA SER A 214 -1.96 15.58 -44.28
C SER A 214 -0.57 15.59 -43.65
N GLN A 215 0.40 14.84 -44.20
CA GLN A 215 1.80 14.78 -43.76
C GLN A 215 1.98 14.38 -42.27
N PRO A 216 1.62 13.14 -41.89
CA PRO A 216 1.94 12.62 -40.56
C PRO A 216 3.45 12.45 -40.40
N ARG A 217 3.94 12.57 -39.16
CA ARG A 217 5.37 12.43 -38.85
C ARG A 217 5.80 10.96 -38.82
N ALA A 218 4.94 10.07 -38.35
CA ALA A 218 5.16 8.63 -38.37
C ALA A 218 3.82 7.90 -38.53
N VAL A 219 3.82 6.75 -39.22
CA VAL A 219 2.63 5.91 -39.35
C VAL A 219 3.00 4.48 -38.96
N GLY A 220 2.25 3.90 -38.04
CA GLY A 220 2.40 2.51 -37.61
C GLY A 220 1.18 1.70 -37.97
N LEU A 221 1.37 0.67 -38.78
CA LEU A 221 0.35 -0.30 -39.12
C LEU A 221 0.48 -1.52 -38.21
N ASP A 222 -0.36 -1.59 -37.19
CA ASP A 222 -0.50 -2.73 -36.28
C ASP A 222 -1.38 -3.82 -36.91
N MET A 223 -0.95 -4.28 -38.08
CA MET A 223 -1.61 -5.34 -38.83
C MET A 223 -0.57 -6.17 -39.58
N HIS A 224 -0.57 -7.48 -39.34
CA HIS A 224 0.34 -8.40 -40.01
C HIS A 224 0.05 -8.45 -41.52
N ARG A 225 1.09 -8.20 -42.33
CA ARG A 225 1.02 -8.15 -43.80
C ARG A 225 2.16 -8.92 -44.47
N ALA A 226 2.54 -10.03 -43.85
CA ALA A 226 3.51 -10.98 -44.39
C ALA A 226 3.04 -11.55 -45.74
N GLN A 227 1.75 -11.91 -45.83
CA GLN A 227 1.11 -12.42 -47.03
C GLN A 227 0.09 -11.42 -47.58
N PRO A 228 -0.14 -11.39 -48.90
CA PRO A 228 -1.17 -10.54 -49.51
C PRO A 228 -2.57 -10.84 -48.96
N ARG A 229 -3.38 -9.79 -48.80
CA ARG A 229 -4.80 -9.90 -48.43
C ARG A 229 -5.64 -9.29 -49.54
N GLY A 230 -6.37 -10.12 -50.28
CA GLY A 230 -7.20 -9.65 -51.39
C GLY A 230 -6.40 -9.02 -52.52
N GLU A 231 -6.93 -7.97 -53.14
CA GLU A 231 -6.27 -7.22 -54.20
C GLU A 231 -5.40 -6.07 -53.64
N GLY A 232 -4.56 -5.47 -54.50
CA GLY A 232 -3.86 -4.21 -54.18
C GLY A 232 -2.50 -4.34 -53.51
N ARG A 233 -1.86 -5.51 -53.56
CA ARG A 233 -0.54 -5.75 -52.93
C ARG A 233 0.54 -4.81 -53.45
N ALA A 234 0.56 -4.53 -54.75
CA ALA A 234 1.56 -3.66 -55.36
C ALA A 234 1.41 -2.21 -54.87
N GLU A 235 0.18 -1.70 -54.86
CA GLU A 235 -0.18 -0.37 -54.37
C GLU A 235 0.13 -0.22 -52.88
N PHE A 236 -0.08 -1.28 -52.09
CA PHE A 236 0.26 -1.32 -50.68
C PHE A 236 1.79 -1.28 -50.45
N LEU A 237 2.56 -2.10 -51.18
CA LEU A 237 4.03 -2.10 -51.10
C LEU A 237 4.63 -0.76 -51.57
N GLU A 238 4.03 -0.12 -52.57
CA GLU A 238 4.42 1.21 -53.04
C GLU A 238 4.35 2.26 -51.92
N GLN A 239 3.39 2.15 -50.99
CA GLN A 239 3.32 3.08 -49.84
C GLN A 239 4.58 3.02 -48.96
N PHE A 240 5.18 1.84 -48.77
CA PHE A 240 6.42 1.72 -48.00
C PHE A 240 7.61 2.33 -48.75
N GLN A 241 7.65 2.20 -50.07
CA GLN A 241 8.69 2.82 -50.89
C GLN A 241 8.60 4.35 -50.88
N GLN A 242 7.37 4.89 -50.94
CA GLN A 242 7.12 6.33 -50.95
C GLN A 242 7.29 6.99 -49.57
N HIS A 243 7.08 6.23 -48.48
CA HIS A 243 7.01 6.78 -47.13
C HIS A 243 7.92 6.04 -46.13
N PRO A 244 9.18 6.51 -45.95
CA PRO A 244 10.12 5.93 -44.98
C PRO A 244 9.64 6.01 -43.52
N SER A 245 8.66 6.88 -43.21
CA SER A 245 8.05 7.01 -41.89
C SER A 245 6.95 5.99 -41.59
N LEU A 246 6.60 5.14 -42.57
CA LEU A 246 5.66 4.04 -42.42
C LEU A 246 6.38 2.82 -41.83
N SER A 247 5.78 2.21 -40.81
CA SER A 247 6.24 0.95 -40.24
C SER A 247 5.09 -0.05 -40.13
N THR A 248 5.38 -1.32 -40.39
CA THR A 248 4.45 -2.46 -40.23
C THR A 248 5.01 -3.47 -39.23
N VAL A 249 4.22 -4.51 -38.93
CA VAL A 249 4.52 -5.48 -37.89
C VAL A 249 4.74 -6.90 -38.40
N CYS A 250 5.63 -7.62 -37.71
CA CYS A 250 5.72 -9.09 -37.69
C CYS A 250 5.60 -9.62 -36.25
N TRP A 251 5.51 -10.94 -36.09
CA TRP A 251 5.42 -11.60 -34.79
C TRP A 251 6.57 -12.61 -34.61
N GLY A 252 7.39 -12.42 -33.57
CA GLY A 252 8.57 -13.25 -33.30
C GLY A 252 8.29 -14.66 -32.75
N ASN A 253 7.12 -14.93 -32.16
CA ASN A 253 6.90 -16.19 -31.43
C ASN A 253 5.96 -17.19 -32.14
N GLN A 254 5.82 -17.11 -33.46
CA GLN A 254 5.01 -18.03 -34.24
C GLN A 254 5.72 -18.56 -35.49
N ASN A 255 5.51 -19.85 -35.78
CA ASN A 255 5.90 -20.48 -37.05
C ASN A 255 4.86 -20.28 -38.17
N ASP A 256 3.87 -19.41 -37.97
CA ASP A 256 2.86 -19.10 -38.98
C ASP A 256 3.37 -18.02 -39.93
N GLN A 257 3.48 -18.40 -41.21
CA GLN A 257 3.95 -17.52 -42.29
C GLN A 257 3.08 -16.27 -42.50
N ASN A 258 1.85 -16.23 -41.97
CA ASN A 258 1.00 -15.05 -41.98
C ASN A 258 1.52 -13.91 -41.11
N PHE A 259 2.40 -14.20 -40.15
CA PHE A 259 2.95 -13.24 -39.19
C PHE A 259 4.46 -13.00 -39.38
N ALA A 260 5.05 -13.61 -40.41
CA ALA A 260 6.46 -13.47 -40.74
C ALA A 260 6.80 -12.05 -41.26
N THR A 261 8.09 -11.80 -41.48
CA THR A 261 8.54 -10.67 -42.28
C THR A 261 7.93 -10.72 -43.69
N PRO A 262 7.40 -9.61 -44.24
CA PRO A 262 6.97 -9.55 -45.64
C PRO A 262 8.14 -9.94 -46.58
N PRO A 263 7.98 -10.96 -47.45
CA PRO A 263 9.06 -11.46 -48.27
C PRO A 263 9.53 -10.46 -49.34
N GLU A 264 8.68 -9.49 -49.69
CA GLU A 264 9.00 -8.43 -50.66
C GLU A 264 9.84 -7.29 -50.06
N PHE A 265 10.03 -7.26 -48.73
CA PHE A 265 10.80 -6.20 -48.08
C PHE A 265 12.30 -6.42 -48.28
N ASP A 266 12.99 -5.40 -48.77
CA ASP A 266 14.45 -5.40 -48.84
C ASP A 266 15.11 -5.24 -47.45
N ALA A 267 16.44 -5.34 -47.38
CA ALA A 267 17.17 -5.26 -46.13
C ALA A 267 17.01 -3.91 -45.39
N VAL A 268 16.80 -2.81 -46.14
CA VAL A 268 16.57 -1.49 -45.57
C VAL A 268 15.17 -1.42 -44.97
N GLN A 269 14.16 -1.87 -45.71
CA GLN A 269 12.78 -1.91 -45.24
C GLN A 269 12.61 -2.82 -44.01
N GLN A 270 13.30 -3.96 -43.97
CA GLN A 270 13.31 -4.84 -42.79
C GLN A 270 13.96 -4.18 -41.56
N THR A 271 14.92 -3.28 -41.75
CA THR A 271 15.60 -2.58 -40.65
C THR A 271 14.86 -1.31 -40.22
N GLU A 272 14.23 -0.61 -41.17
CA GLU A 272 13.70 0.73 -40.98
C GLU A 272 12.17 0.83 -40.99
N GLN A 273 11.46 -0.16 -41.53
CA GLN A 273 10.01 -0.11 -41.69
C GLN A 273 9.31 -1.34 -41.11
N LEU A 274 10.05 -2.23 -40.46
CA LEU A 274 9.52 -3.41 -39.80
C LEU A 274 9.80 -3.35 -38.30
N ALA A 275 8.80 -3.70 -37.51
CA ALA A 275 8.90 -3.84 -36.06
C ALA A 275 8.13 -5.10 -35.61
N PHE A 276 8.33 -5.57 -34.38
CA PHE A 276 7.49 -6.62 -33.81
C PHE A 276 6.28 -6.02 -33.05
N SER A 277 5.14 -6.70 -33.11
CA SER A 277 3.90 -6.37 -32.36
C SER A 277 3.78 -7.14 -31.04
N ASP A 278 4.77 -7.96 -30.67
CA ASP A 278 4.74 -8.80 -29.47
C ASP A 278 4.38 -8.01 -28.19
N LEU A 279 3.24 -8.36 -27.61
CA LEU A 279 2.84 -7.96 -26.26
C LEU A 279 3.16 -9.11 -25.31
N LEU A 280 3.71 -8.79 -24.14
CA LEU A 280 4.12 -9.78 -23.13
C LEU A 280 3.06 -9.89 -22.02
N PRO A 281 2.05 -10.76 -22.15
CA PRO A 281 1.15 -11.07 -21.06
C PRO A 281 1.92 -11.80 -19.95
N ASP A 282 1.65 -11.44 -18.71
CA ASP A 282 2.21 -12.16 -17.56
C ASP A 282 1.66 -13.58 -17.48
N LEU A 283 2.48 -14.55 -17.09
CA LEU A 283 2.00 -15.92 -16.87
C LEU A 283 0.89 -15.89 -15.81
N ALA A 284 -0.32 -16.30 -16.19
CA ALA A 284 -1.45 -16.33 -15.28
C ALA A 284 -1.15 -17.34 -14.14
N PRO A 285 -1.46 -17.02 -12.87
CA PRO A 285 -1.25 -17.92 -11.73
C PRO A 285 -1.89 -19.30 -11.92
N PHE A 286 -2.97 -19.33 -12.71
CA PHE A 286 -3.61 -20.53 -13.20
C PHE A 286 -3.72 -20.42 -14.72
N ALA A 287 -2.68 -20.87 -15.43
CA ALA A 287 -2.55 -20.74 -16.89
C ALA A 287 -3.74 -21.29 -17.71
N TRP A 288 -4.61 -22.10 -17.11
CA TRP A 288 -5.83 -22.65 -17.71
C TRP A 288 -7.10 -21.81 -17.49
N LEU A 289 -7.05 -20.69 -16.76
CA LEU A 289 -8.23 -19.89 -16.38
C LEU A 289 -8.30 -18.49 -17.01
N SER A 290 -7.19 -17.89 -17.44
CA SER A 290 -7.19 -16.54 -18.01
C SER A 290 -5.99 -16.27 -18.91
N SER A 291 -6.20 -15.42 -19.92
CA SER A 291 -5.10 -14.75 -20.59
C SER A 291 -4.35 -13.85 -19.60
N GLY A 292 -3.02 -13.85 -19.70
CA GLY A 292 -2.17 -13.04 -18.84
C GLY A 292 -2.38 -11.54 -19.02
N THR A 293 -2.13 -10.76 -17.96
CA THR A 293 -2.22 -9.30 -18.03
C THR A 293 -0.94 -8.70 -18.62
N VAL A 294 -1.06 -7.78 -19.56
CA VAL A 294 0.07 -7.06 -20.16
C VAL A 294 0.47 -5.89 -19.26
N ARG A 295 1.56 -6.06 -18.51
CA ARG A 295 2.13 -5.02 -17.62
C ARG A 295 3.49 -4.50 -18.07
N ARG A 296 4.10 -5.19 -19.03
CA ARG A 296 5.47 -4.97 -19.50
C ARG A 296 5.48 -4.65 -20.99
N GLN A 297 6.30 -3.68 -21.37
CA GLN A 297 6.59 -3.36 -22.76
C GLN A 297 7.90 -4.04 -23.14
N LEU A 298 7.86 -4.81 -24.23
CA LEU A 298 9.05 -5.31 -24.90
C LEU A 298 9.54 -4.22 -25.87
N LEU A 299 10.74 -3.70 -25.63
CA LEU A 299 11.34 -2.64 -26.42
C LEU A 299 12.19 -3.20 -27.57
N SER A 300 13.01 -4.18 -27.25
CA SER A 300 13.92 -4.82 -28.19
C SER A 300 14.33 -6.21 -27.72
N VAL A 301 14.74 -7.03 -28.66
CA VAL A 301 15.26 -8.38 -28.43
C VAL A 301 16.71 -8.47 -28.89
N ASP A 302 17.46 -9.43 -28.34
CA ASP A 302 18.81 -9.71 -28.82
C ASP A 302 18.75 -10.14 -30.31
N PRO A 303 19.48 -9.48 -31.22
CA PRO A 303 19.49 -9.83 -32.64
C PRO A 303 19.88 -11.29 -32.89
N ASN A 304 20.72 -11.88 -32.04
CA ASN A 304 21.15 -13.27 -32.15
C ASN A 304 20.03 -14.27 -31.79
N LEU A 305 19.00 -13.81 -31.08
CA LEU A 305 17.79 -14.59 -30.83
C LEU A 305 16.76 -14.42 -31.98
N GLY A 306 16.86 -13.33 -32.75
CA GLY A 306 15.94 -13.00 -33.85
C GLY A 306 16.08 -13.92 -35.07
N GLU A 307 17.28 -14.43 -35.36
CA GLU A 307 17.53 -15.38 -36.47
C GLU A 307 16.76 -16.71 -36.32
N LEU A 308 16.26 -17.01 -35.13
CA LEU A 308 15.52 -18.24 -34.83
C LEU A 308 14.01 -18.12 -35.09
N SER A 309 13.51 -16.95 -35.54
CA SER A 309 12.09 -16.69 -35.75
C SER A 309 11.76 -16.21 -37.17
N ALA A 310 10.50 -16.34 -37.58
CA ALA A 310 10.02 -15.87 -38.88
C ALA A 310 9.95 -14.33 -38.99
N CYS A 311 10.20 -13.60 -37.90
CA CYS A 311 10.19 -12.14 -37.81
C CYS A 311 11.63 -11.64 -37.59
N THR A 312 12.13 -10.86 -38.54
CA THR A 312 13.49 -10.32 -38.52
C THR A 312 13.62 -9.03 -37.70
N ALA A 313 12.49 -8.49 -37.22
CA ALA A 313 12.49 -7.26 -36.44
C ALA A 313 13.11 -7.45 -35.04
N VAL A 314 13.99 -6.52 -34.67
CA VAL A 314 14.67 -6.51 -33.36
C VAL A 314 14.08 -5.50 -32.37
N GLN A 315 13.16 -4.64 -32.83
CA GLN A 315 12.53 -3.58 -32.02
C GLN A 315 11.01 -3.65 -32.11
N GLY A 316 10.35 -3.26 -31.02
CA GLY A 316 8.90 -3.22 -30.94
C GLY A 316 8.32 -2.00 -31.64
N LEU A 317 7.09 -2.12 -32.15
CA LEU A 317 6.39 -1.09 -32.93
C LEU A 317 6.42 0.29 -32.24
N SER A 318 6.10 0.32 -30.95
CA SER A 318 6.05 1.55 -30.16
C SER A 318 7.41 2.23 -30.01
N LEU A 319 8.52 1.46 -29.93
CA LEU A 319 9.87 2.03 -29.89
C LEU A 319 10.27 2.58 -31.26
N ARG A 320 10.00 1.83 -32.35
CA ARG A 320 10.33 2.25 -33.71
C ARG A 320 9.64 3.57 -34.06
N LEU A 321 8.35 3.68 -33.81
CA LEU A 321 7.58 4.90 -34.07
C LEU A 321 8.06 6.08 -33.22
N ALA A 322 8.40 5.84 -31.96
CA ALA A 322 8.98 6.89 -31.10
C ALA A 322 10.31 7.39 -31.69
N GLN A 323 11.18 6.50 -32.17
CA GLN A 323 12.46 6.89 -32.79
C GLN A 323 12.26 7.68 -34.08
N VAL A 324 11.35 7.25 -34.96
CA VAL A 324 11.01 7.98 -36.19
C VAL A 324 10.50 9.39 -35.85
N PHE A 325 9.55 9.50 -34.92
CA PHE A 325 8.99 10.79 -34.50
C PHE A 325 10.02 11.74 -33.89
N LEU A 326 10.91 11.22 -33.04
CA LEU A 326 11.91 12.01 -32.31
C LEU A 326 13.14 12.38 -33.16
N SER A 327 13.42 11.63 -34.23
CA SER A 327 14.56 11.88 -35.12
C SER A 327 14.56 13.30 -35.68
N ALA A 328 13.37 13.84 -35.98
CA ALA A 328 13.18 15.21 -36.45
C ALA A 328 13.60 16.28 -35.43
N GLU A 329 13.58 15.96 -34.13
CA GLU A 329 13.91 16.89 -33.04
C GLU A 329 15.36 16.78 -32.55
N GLN A 330 16.21 16.00 -33.26
CA GLN A 330 17.57 15.65 -32.83
C GLN A 330 17.62 15.00 -31.44
N ARG A 331 16.49 14.49 -30.96
CA ARG A 331 16.36 13.71 -29.72
C ARG A 331 16.28 12.25 -30.13
N THR A 332 17.03 11.38 -29.46
CA THR A 332 17.04 9.95 -29.83
C THR A 332 16.87 9.07 -28.60
N ILE A 333 16.09 8.01 -28.78
CA ILE A 333 16.10 6.85 -27.90
C ILE A 333 17.04 5.85 -28.57
N ARG A 334 18.19 5.58 -27.95
CA ARG A 334 19.20 4.67 -28.51
C ARG A 334 19.20 3.37 -27.73
N VAL A 335 19.08 2.25 -28.40
CA VAL A 335 19.21 0.94 -27.77
C VAL A 335 20.69 0.58 -27.66
N ASP A 336 21.07 -0.11 -26.58
CA ASP A 336 22.46 -0.52 -26.34
C ASP A 336 22.96 -1.53 -27.40
N GLY A 337 24.11 -1.25 -27.98
CA GLY A 337 24.54 -1.86 -29.25
C GLY A 337 24.98 -3.33 -29.16
N GLN A 338 25.43 -3.82 -28.00
CA GLN A 338 26.00 -5.19 -27.94
C GLN A 338 24.97 -6.29 -27.68
N ARG A 339 23.89 -6.00 -26.94
CA ARG A 339 22.86 -7.02 -26.61
C ARG A 339 21.44 -6.50 -26.75
N GLN A 340 21.26 -5.23 -27.08
CA GLN A 340 19.96 -4.57 -27.11
C GLN A 340 19.19 -4.71 -25.77
N LEU A 341 19.88 -4.77 -24.61
CA LEU A 341 19.31 -5.03 -23.26
C LEU A 341 19.21 -3.77 -22.37
N GLY A 342 19.19 -2.61 -22.99
CA GLY A 342 19.06 -1.32 -22.30
C GLY A 342 18.92 -0.21 -23.33
N PHE A 343 18.53 0.97 -22.86
CA PHE A 343 18.34 2.11 -23.76
C PHE A 343 18.72 3.42 -23.10
N TRP A 344 19.09 4.38 -23.94
CA TRP A 344 19.46 5.73 -23.57
C TRP A 344 18.31 6.66 -23.95
N ILE A 345 17.81 7.41 -22.97
CA ILE A 345 17.02 8.61 -23.22
C ILE A 345 17.92 9.80 -22.91
N LYS A 346 18.26 10.58 -23.94
CA LYS A 346 19.23 11.68 -23.84
C LYS A 346 20.58 11.17 -23.29
N THR A 347 20.90 11.47 -22.03
CA THR A 347 22.13 11.07 -21.33
C THR A 347 21.89 10.01 -20.25
N THR A 348 20.63 9.67 -19.98
CA THR A 348 20.26 8.72 -18.93
C THR A 348 20.14 7.32 -19.51
N PHE A 349 20.91 6.38 -18.95
CA PHE A 349 20.80 4.97 -19.27
C PHE A 349 19.72 4.30 -18.42
N TYR A 350 18.85 3.54 -19.09
CA TYR A 350 17.83 2.70 -18.47
C TYR A 350 18.20 1.25 -18.72
N GLN A 351 18.46 0.53 -17.64
CA GLN A 351 18.72 -0.89 -17.68
C GLN A 351 17.40 -1.66 -17.90
N SER A 352 17.43 -2.71 -18.72
CA SER A 352 16.30 -3.63 -18.83
C SER A 352 15.96 -4.28 -17.48
N LEU A 353 14.70 -4.71 -17.33
CA LEU A 353 14.23 -5.46 -16.18
C LEU A 353 15.11 -6.71 -15.94
N PRO A 354 15.75 -6.84 -14.75
CA PRO A 354 16.49 -8.05 -14.38
C PRO A 354 15.53 -9.20 -14.06
N ARG A 355 16.06 -10.38 -13.73
CA ARG A 355 15.24 -11.58 -13.48
C ARG A 355 14.29 -11.39 -12.30
N ARG A 356 14.69 -10.55 -11.33
CA ARG A 356 13.91 -10.20 -10.15
C ARG A 356 13.80 -8.69 -10.04
N VAL A 357 12.58 -8.15 -10.07
CA VAL A 357 12.32 -6.71 -10.03
C VAL A 357 10.91 -6.43 -9.54
N GLY A 358 10.77 -5.58 -8.52
CA GLY A 358 9.49 -5.34 -7.86
C GLY A 358 8.79 -6.65 -7.48
N ALA A 359 7.56 -6.83 -7.93
CA ALA A 359 6.78 -8.04 -7.69
C ALA A 359 7.29 -9.29 -8.46
N TYR A 360 8.02 -9.10 -9.56
CA TYR A 360 8.45 -10.22 -10.41
C TYR A 360 9.66 -10.95 -9.84
N GLN A 361 9.58 -12.27 -9.81
CA GLN A 361 10.62 -13.14 -9.23
C GLN A 361 11.30 -14.06 -10.26
N HIS A 362 10.72 -14.19 -11.46
CA HIS A 362 11.14 -15.13 -12.50
C HIS A 362 11.01 -14.54 -13.92
N LEU A 363 11.61 -13.38 -14.17
CA LEU A 363 11.76 -12.87 -15.54
C LEU A 363 12.93 -13.56 -16.26
N ASP A 364 12.90 -13.53 -17.59
CA ASP A 364 13.96 -14.05 -18.46
C ASP A 364 15.29 -13.30 -18.25
N GLY A 365 15.22 -11.97 -18.17
CA GLY A 365 16.39 -11.08 -18.15
C GLY A 365 17.17 -11.09 -19.46
N LEU A 366 16.55 -11.55 -20.56
CA LEU A 366 17.17 -11.76 -21.87
C LEU A 366 16.61 -10.84 -22.97
N SER A 367 15.65 -9.98 -22.62
CA SER A 367 15.06 -9.02 -23.54
C SER A 367 14.97 -7.64 -22.89
N SER A 368 14.91 -6.58 -23.70
CA SER A 368 14.76 -5.21 -23.21
C SER A 368 13.31 -4.95 -22.86
N GLN A 369 13.02 -4.89 -21.57
CA GLN A 369 11.68 -4.68 -21.07
C GLN A 369 11.64 -3.49 -20.12
N ILE A 370 10.49 -2.84 -20.05
CA ILE A 370 10.13 -1.85 -19.03
C ILE A 370 8.68 -2.07 -18.57
N LEU A 371 8.34 -1.56 -17.38
CA LEU A 371 6.95 -1.56 -16.93
C LEU A 371 6.15 -0.48 -17.67
N ILE A 372 4.92 -0.83 -18.06
CA ILE A 372 4.03 0.11 -18.76
C ILE A 372 3.41 1.06 -17.74
N ASN A 373 3.67 2.35 -17.91
CA ASN A 373 3.03 3.41 -17.16
C ASN A 373 1.69 3.83 -17.81
N TYR A 374 0.67 2.97 -17.68
CA TYR A 374 -0.67 3.20 -18.23
C TYR A 374 -1.25 4.55 -17.77
N ARG A 375 -1.77 5.32 -18.72
CA ARG A 375 -2.60 6.52 -18.44
C ARG A 375 -4.01 6.02 -18.14
N SER A 376 -4.71 6.60 -17.17
CA SER A 376 -6.11 6.23 -16.94
C SER A 376 -7.06 6.82 -18.00
N ALA A 377 -6.66 7.90 -18.68
CA ALA A 377 -7.29 8.39 -19.91
C ALA A 377 -6.68 7.71 -21.16
N GLN A 378 -7.39 7.81 -22.30
CA GLN A 378 -6.88 7.31 -23.58
C GLN A 378 -5.55 7.98 -23.95
N PRO A 379 -4.55 7.19 -24.41
CA PRO A 379 -3.19 7.68 -24.70
C PRO A 379 -3.05 8.40 -26.04
N GLY A 380 -4.14 8.62 -26.77
CA GLY A 380 -4.16 9.32 -28.05
C GLY A 380 -5.60 9.64 -28.46
N GLN A 381 -5.76 10.45 -29.52
CA GLN A 381 -7.06 10.75 -30.10
C GLN A 381 -7.56 9.55 -30.92
N ARG A 382 -8.88 9.30 -30.89
CA ARG A 382 -9.51 8.19 -31.61
C ARG A 382 -10.23 8.69 -32.87
N VAL A 383 -10.06 7.97 -33.97
CA VAL A 383 -10.89 8.07 -35.19
C VAL A 383 -11.14 6.67 -35.73
N ASN A 384 -12.23 6.47 -36.48
CA ASN A 384 -12.51 5.18 -37.11
C ASN A 384 -12.00 5.18 -38.56
N LEU A 385 -11.77 3.99 -39.12
CA LEU A 385 -11.31 3.79 -40.50
C LEU A 385 -12.17 4.56 -41.52
N GLU A 386 -13.50 4.40 -41.43
CA GLU A 386 -14.43 5.07 -42.36
C GLU A 386 -14.28 6.60 -42.37
N GLN A 387 -14.04 7.23 -41.21
CA GLN A 387 -13.87 8.69 -41.14
C GLN A 387 -12.65 9.16 -41.94
N VAL A 388 -11.57 8.37 -41.95
CA VAL A 388 -10.38 8.65 -42.76
C VAL A 388 -10.68 8.45 -44.23
N LEU A 389 -11.33 7.33 -44.58
CA LEU A 389 -11.66 7.01 -45.97
C LEU A 389 -12.60 8.04 -46.61
N LEU A 390 -13.54 8.57 -45.84
CA LEU A 390 -14.47 9.63 -46.26
C LEU A 390 -13.88 11.05 -46.14
N GLU A 391 -12.61 11.19 -45.74
CA GLU A 391 -11.93 12.49 -45.55
C GLU A 391 -12.67 13.43 -44.58
N GLN A 392 -13.29 12.87 -43.55
CA GLN A 392 -14.08 13.59 -42.53
C GLN A 392 -13.23 14.01 -41.33
N LEU A 393 -11.93 14.25 -41.54
CA LEU A 393 -10.99 14.56 -40.47
C LEU A 393 -10.29 15.90 -40.74
N PRO A 394 -10.24 16.80 -39.74
CA PRO A 394 -9.43 18.00 -39.84
C PRO A 394 -7.93 17.65 -40.06
N PRO A 395 -7.22 18.27 -41.02
CA PRO A 395 -5.83 17.93 -41.32
C PRO A 395 -4.89 18.04 -40.12
N GLU A 396 -5.19 18.92 -39.17
CA GLU A 396 -4.42 19.10 -37.94
C GLU A 396 -4.46 17.89 -36.99
N MET A 397 -5.42 16.96 -37.15
CA MET A 397 -5.46 15.71 -36.40
C MET A 397 -4.43 14.69 -36.89
N VAL A 398 -3.89 14.86 -38.10
CA VAL A 398 -2.93 13.94 -38.74
C VAL A 398 -1.56 14.59 -38.89
N ARG A 399 -1.53 15.88 -39.27
CA ARG A 399 -0.31 16.63 -39.55
C ARG A 399 0.64 16.63 -38.37
N ASP A 400 1.89 16.29 -38.64
CA ASP A 400 2.99 16.33 -37.67
C ASP A 400 2.77 15.43 -36.43
N ARG A 401 1.91 14.41 -36.55
CA ARG A 401 1.57 13.46 -35.48
C ARG A 401 1.97 12.04 -35.85
N ILE A 402 1.91 11.16 -34.86
CA ILE A 402 2.01 9.71 -35.07
C ILE A 402 0.62 9.16 -35.29
N VAL A 403 0.42 8.42 -36.38
CA VAL A 403 -0.83 7.72 -36.67
C VAL A 403 -0.62 6.23 -36.46
N LEU A 404 -1.33 5.64 -35.50
CA LEU A 404 -1.38 4.21 -35.26
C LEU A 404 -2.66 3.65 -35.88
N ILE A 405 -2.56 2.60 -36.69
CA ILE A 405 -3.69 1.98 -37.38
C ILE A 405 -3.78 0.53 -36.90
N GLY A 406 -4.92 0.10 -36.37
CA GLY A 406 -5.07 -1.27 -35.86
C GLY A 406 -6.51 -1.69 -35.64
N THR A 407 -6.71 -3.00 -35.46
CA THR A 407 -8.05 -3.59 -35.30
C THR A 407 -8.52 -3.48 -33.85
N THR A 408 -9.71 -2.92 -33.65
CA THR A 408 -10.41 -2.94 -32.35
C THR A 408 -11.62 -3.87 -32.36
N ALA A 409 -12.03 -4.36 -33.55
CA ALA A 409 -13.06 -5.37 -33.71
C ALA A 409 -12.71 -6.70 -33.01
N PRO A 410 -13.65 -7.34 -32.30
CA PRO A 410 -13.42 -8.63 -31.63
C PRO A 410 -12.94 -9.75 -32.57
N VAL A 411 -13.39 -9.74 -33.84
CA VAL A 411 -12.96 -10.70 -34.88
C VAL A 411 -11.44 -10.69 -35.10
N GLY A 412 -10.78 -9.58 -34.77
CA GLY A 412 -9.33 -9.45 -34.83
C GLY A 412 -8.57 -10.32 -33.84
N GLY A 413 -9.21 -10.76 -32.75
CA GLY A 413 -8.58 -11.59 -31.72
C GLY A 413 -7.46 -10.89 -30.93
N ASP A 414 -7.36 -9.56 -31.03
CA ASP A 414 -6.26 -8.79 -30.44
C ASP A 414 -6.65 -8.02 -29.17
N ILE A 415 -7.64 -8.52 -28.43
CA ILE A 415 -8.01 -7.97 -27.13
C ILE A 415 -7.07 -8.54 -26.05
N LYS A 416 -6.46 -7.67 -25.25
CA LYS A 416 -5.54 -8.03 -24.17
C LYS A 416 -6.11 -7.64 -22.81
N GLN A 417 -5.79 -8.45 -21.79
CA GLN A 417 -6.00 -8.05 -20.40
C GLN A 417 -4.93 -7.03 -20.00
N THR A 418 -5.34 -5.90 -19.42
CA THR A 418 -4.44 -4.87 -18.89
C THR A 418 -4.81 -4.55 -17.44
N PRO A 419 -3.96 -3.82 -16.70
CA PRO A 419 -4.34 -3.32 -15.39
C PRO A 419 -5.63 -2.49 -15.42
N LEU A 420 -6.01 -1.88 -16.53
CA LEU A 420 -7.22 -1.06 -16.66
C LEU A 420 -8.45 -1.84 -17.17
N GLY A 421 -8.31 -3.14 -17.46
CA GLY A 421 -9.35 -3.99 -18.05
C GLY A 421 -8.97 -4.49 -19.44
N GLU A 422 -9.96 -4.97 -20.19
CA GLU A 422 -9.77 -5.43 -21.57
C GLU A 422 -9.50 -4.24 -22.50
N MET A 423 -8.51 -4.39 -23.37
CA MET A 423 -8.06 -3.34 -24.27
C MET A 423 -7.54 -3.93 -25.59
N PRO A 424 -7.93 -3.38 -26.75
CA PRO A 424 -7.31 -3.77 -28.03
C PRO A 424 -5.80 -3.52 -28.05
N GLY A 425 -5.02 -4.40 -28.70
CA GLY A 425 -3.55 -4.32 -28.71
C GLY A 425 -3.02 -3.01 -29.27
N VAL A 426 -3.67 -2.45 -30.30
CA VAL A 426 -3.32 -1.11 -30.83
C VAL A 426 -3.35 -0.01 -29.76
N TRP A 427 -4.28 -0.08 -28.80
CA TRP A 427 -4.33 0.88 -27.68
C TRP A 427 -3.25 0.61 -26.63
N VAL A 428 -2.85 -0.66 -26.45
CA VAL A 428 -1.67 -1.00 -25.63
C VAL A 428 -0.41 -0.42 -26.27
N HIS A 429 -0.24 -0.54 -27.59
CA HIS A 429 0.87 0.10 -28.32
C HIS A 429 0.81 1.63 -28.23
N ALA A 430 -0.37 2.24 -28.24
CA ALA A 430 -0.51 3.68 -28.02
C ALA A 430 -0.08 4.12 -26.61
N HIS A 431 -0.38 3.34 -25.56
CA HIS A 431 0.14 3.60 -24.21
C HIS A 431 1.66 3.48 -24.15
N GLN A 432 2.21 2.43 -24.76
CA GLN A 432 3.65 2.20 -24.86
C GLN A 432 4.37 3.34 -25.60
N LEU A 433 3.77 3.82 -26.69
CA LEU A 433 4.30 4.94 -27.47
C LEU A 433 4.23 6.24 -26.67
N SER A 434 3.07 6.56 -26.08
CA SER A 434 2.89 7.77 -25.28
C SER A 434 3.87 7.83 -24.11
N GLN A 435 4.15 6.72 -23.42
CA GLN A 435 5.12 6.75 -22.32
C GLN A 435 6.54 7.06 -22.79
N LEU A 436 6.97 6.52 -23.94
CA LEU A 436 8.30 6.80 -24.50
C LEU A 436 8.43 8.27 -24.90
N LEU A 437 7.44 8.80 -25.62
CA LEU A 437 7.40 10.21 -26.01
C LEU A 437 7.40 11.12 -24.78
N SER A 438 6.55 10.82 -23.80
CA SER A 438 6.40 11.65 -22.61
C SER A 438 7.65 11.61 -21.72
N ALA A 439 8.37 10.49 -21.67
CA ALA A 439 9.64 10.41 -20.97
C ALA A 439 10.72 11.30 -21.61
N VAL A 440 10.75 11.39 -22.94
CA VAL A 440 11.74 12.19 -23.68
C VAL A 440 11.37 13.68 -23.69
N LEU A 441 10.12 13.99 -24.00
CA LEU A 441 9.64 15.34 -24.29
C LEU A 441 9.13 16.06 -23.04
N ASP A 442 8.37 15.35 -22.21
CA ASP A 442 7.63 15.93 -21.07
C ASP A 442 8.27 15.61 -19.72
N GLN A 443 9.38 14.85 -19.71
CA GLN A 443 10.07 14.37 -18.51
C GLN A 443 9.16 13.52 -17.60
N ARG A 444 8.14 12.85 -18.16
CA ARG A 444 7.27 11.93 -17.44
C ARG A 444 8.11 10.72 -16.98
N PRO A 445 8.20 10.44 -15.67
CA PRO A 445 9.05 9.36 -15.19
C PRO A 445 8.53 8.00 -15.67
N LEU A 446 9.46 7.15 -16.08
CA LEU A 446 9.20 5.73 -16.25
C LEU A 446 9.00 5.08 -14.88
N LEU A 447 8.24 3.99 -14.82
CA LEU A 447 8.04 3.26 -13.57
C LEU A 447 9.33 2.59 -13.14
N GLY A 448 9.84 3.02 -11.99
CA GLY A 448 10.97 2.41 -11.31
C GLY A 448 10.53 1.54 -10.13
N THR A 449 11.45 0.72 -9.66
CA THR A 449 11.32 -0.05 -8.42
C THR A 449 12.25 0.49 -7.34
N LEU A 450 12.15 -0.07 -6.14
CA LEU A 450 13.11 0.22 -5.08
C LEU A 450 14.54 -0.14 -5.52
N PRO A 451 15.57 0.48 -4.92
CA PRO A 451 16.96 0.18 -5.22
C PRO A 451 17.29 -1.30 -5.11
N GLN A 452 18.00 -1.83 -6.10
CA GLN A 452 18.42 -3.22 -6.18
C GLN A 452 19.80 -3.34 -6.82
N TRP A 453 20.50 -4.44 -6.54
CA TRP A 453 21.77 -4.75 -7.18
C TRP A 453 21.62 -6.01 -8.04
N LYS A 454 21.48 -5.81 -9.37
CA LYS A 454 21.11 -6.88 -10.31
C LYS A 454 19.83 -7.57 -9.83
N ASP A 455 19.88 -8.88 -9.58
CA ASP A 455 18.75 -9.68 -9.09
C ASP A 455 18.56 -9.61 -7.56
N PHE A 456 19.42 -8.87 -6.85
CA PHE A 456 19.33 -8.73 -5.39
C PHE A 456 18.51 -7.50 -4.99
N GLN A 457 17.24 -7.75 -4.64
CA GLN A 457 16.23 -6.76 -4.27
C GLN A 457 16.39 -6.27 -2.81
N TRP A 458 17.52 -5.62 -2.48
CA TRP A 458 17.81 -5.22 -1.10
C TRP A 458 16.90 -4.10 -0.57
N GLY A 459 16.49 -3.15 -1.43
CA GLY A 459 15.60 -2.05 -1.01
C GLY A 459 14.23 -2.57 -0.60
N ASP A 460 13.72 -3.51 -1.39
CA ASP A 460 12.55 -4.34 -1.08
C ASP A 460 12.71 -5.13 0.23
N GLY A 461 13.86 -5.77 0.43
CA GLY A 461 14.19 -6.48 1.66
C GLY A 461 14.16 -5.57 2.89
N LEU A 462 14.76 -4.39 2.78
CA LEU A 462 14.77 -3.38 3.84
C LEU A 462 13.36 -2.86 4.13
N TRP A 463 12.55 -2.62 3.09
CA TRP A 463 11.16 -2.22 3.24
C TRP A 463 10.34 -3.25 4.03
N VAL A 464 10.45 -4.54 3.66
CA VAL A 464 9.80 -5.63 4.40
C VAL A 464 10.27 -5.65 5.85
N MET A 465 11.58 -5.58 6.10
CA MET A 465 12.12 -5.57 7.47
C MET A 465 11.56 -4.40 8.30
N VAL A 466 11.55 -3.18 7.75
CA VAL A 466 11.02 -2.00 8.46
C VAL A 466 9.57 -2.24 8.89
N TRP A 467 8.71 -2.72 7.99
CA TRP A 467 7.30 -2.95 8.30
C TRP A 467 7.06 -4.12 9.26
N THR A 468 7.85 -5.20 9.19
CA THR A 468 7.72 -6.31 10.15
C THR A 468 8.20 -5.91 11.54
N PHE A 469 9.25 -5.09 11.65
CA PHE A 469 9.72 -4.56 12.94
C PHE A 469 8.79 -3.50 13.52
N LEU A 470 8.24 -2.60 12.70
CA LEU A 470 7.23 -1.63 13.14
C LEU A 470 5.95 -2.36 13.62
N GLY A 471 5.47 -3.34 12.84
CA GLY A 471 4.32 -4.16 13.22
C GLY A 471 4.54 -4.94 14.51
N SER A 472 5.71 -5.54 14.69
CA SER A 472 6.05 -6.25 15.93
C SER A 472 6.18 -5.31 17.13
N GLY A 473 6.70 -4.09 16.93
CA GLY A 473 6.78 -3.03 17.93
C GLY A 473 5.42 -2.51 18.37
N LEU A 474 4.50 -2.26 17.44
CA LEU A 474 3.13 -1.84 17.75
C LEU A 474 2.35 -2.92 18.50
N GLY A 475 2.45 -4.18 18.07
CA GLY A 475 1.84 -5.32 18.78
C GLY A 475 2.38 -5.50 20.20
N TRP A 476 3.65 -5.15 20.43
CA TRP A 476 4.24 -5.10 21.76
C TRP A 476 3.68 -3.96 22.61
N GLY A 477 3.60 -2.73 22.08
CA GLY A 477 3.06 -1.56 22.79
C GLY A 477 1.63 -1.78 23.30
N LEU A 478 0.78 -2.35 22.45
CA LEU A 478 -0.60 -2.71 22.81
C LEU A 478 -0.70 -3.84 23.85
N SER A 479 0.35 -4.67 23.98
CA SER A 479 0.40 -5.77 24.95
C SER A 479 0.93 -5.38 26.33
N CYS A 480 1.50 -4.18 26.46
CA CYS A 480 2.09 -3.68 27.71
C CYS A 480 1.24 -2.60 28.42
N GLY A 481 0.09 -2.19 27.87
CA GLY A 481 -0.83 -1.25 28.51
C GLY A 481 -1.55 -1.83 29.76
N PRO A 482 -2.05 -0.99 30.69
CA PRO A 482 -2.63 -1.42 31.97
C PRO A 482 -3.99 -2.14 31.85
N THR A 483 -4.56 -2.20 30.65
CA THR A 483 -5.89 -2.74 30.37
C THR A 483 -5.84 -4.26 30.16
N GLN A 484 -5.37 -5.01 31.16
CA GLN A 484 -5.41 -6.48 31.13
C GLN A 484 -6.81 -7.07 31.35
N HIS A 485 -7.82 -6.28 31.74
CA HIS A 485 -9.17 -6.77 32.00
C HIS A 485 -10.10 -6.88 30.79
N LEU A 486 -9.79 -6.25 29.64
CA LEU A 486 -10.63 -6.35 28.44
C LEU A 486 -10.21 -7.43 27.44
N ARG A 487 -9.10 -8.13 27.71
CA ARG A 487 -8.50 -9.08 26.75
C ARG A 487 -9.19 -10.44 26.61
N ARG A 488 -10.27 -10.73 27.35
CA ARG A 488 -11.03 -11.99 27.18
C ARG A 488 -12.27 -11.89 26.30
N VAL A 489 -12.65 -10.70 25.81
CA VAL A 489 -13.87 -10.56 24.97
C VAL A 489 -13.56 -10.16 23.52
N GLN A 490 -12.36 -9.66 23.19
CA GLN A 490 -12.04 -9.20 21.82
C GLN A 490 -11.19 -10.16 20.97
N SER A 491 -10.69 -11.27 21.51
CA SER A 491 -9.84 -12.21 20.76
C SER A 491 -10.62 -13.20 19.86
N LEU A 492 -11.88 -12.92 19.52
CA LEU A 492 -12.68 -13.75 18.61
C LEU A 492 -13.24 -13.00 17.39
N ILE A 493 -12.87 -11.72 17.15
CA ILE A 493 -13.43 -10.94 16.02
C ILE A 493 -12.37 -10.33 15.07
N TRP A 494 -11.06 -10.44 15.34
CA TRP A 494 -10.03 -9.88 14.45
C TRP A 494 -9.06 -10.93 13.88
N GLY A 495 -9.62 -12.05 13.42
CA GLY A 495 -8.95 -12.98 12.53
C GLY A 495 -9.81 -13.12 11.28
N THR A 496 -9.27 -12.69 10.14
CA THR A 496 -9.85 -12.70 8.78
C THR A 496 -10.76 -11.52 8.40
N GLY A 497 -10.31 -10.74 7.42
CA GLY A 497 -11.18 -9.91 6.58
C GLY A 497 -11.16 -8.40 6.84
N LEU A 498 -10.73 -7.65 5.82
CA LEU A 498 -11.02 -6.24 5.55
C LEU A 498 -10.29 -5.17 6.38
N GLY A 499 -9.27 -4.57 5.75
CA GLY A 499 -8.59 -3.37 6.20
C GLY A 499 -8.08 -2.54 5.02
N GLY A 500 -8.95 -2.30 4.03
CA GLY A 500 -8.81 -1.19 3.10
C GLY A 500 -9.58 0.02 3.63
N SER A 501 -8.98 1.20 3.45
CA SER A 501 -9.57 2.54 3.59
C SER A 501 -9.83 3.04 5.01
N TRP A 502 -9.08 4.08 5.41
CA TRP A 502 -9.54 5.44 5.76
C TRP A 502 -8.40 6.17 6.48
N CYS A 503 -7.65 6.99 5.75
CA CYS A 503 -7.16 8.28 6.28
C CYS A 503 -6.73 9.17 5.09
N CYS A 504 -7.68 9.99 4.65
CA CYS A 504 -7.37 11.28 4.04
C CYS A 504 -6.88 12.25 5.12
N MET A 505 -6.17 13.29 4.66
CA MET A 505 -5.65 14.47 5.38
C MET A 505 -4.26 14.28 6.00
N ALA A 506 -3.19 14.52 5.24
CA ALA A 506 -2.67 15.85 4.88
C ALA A 506 -1.70 15.73 3.69
#